data_AF-C9MKU9-F1
#
_entry.id   AF-C9MKU9-F1
#
_cell.length_a   1.000
_cell.length_b   1.000
_cell.length_c   1.000
_cell.angle_alpha   90.00
_cell.angle_beta   90.00
_cell.angle_gamma   90.00
#
_symmetry.space_group_name_H-M   'P 1'
#
loop_
_entity.id
_entity.type
_entity.pdbx_description
1 polymer ?
#
loop_
_entity_poly.entity_id
_entity_poly.type
_entity_poly.pdbx_seq_one_letter_code
_entity_poly.pdbx_strand_id
1 'polypeptide(L)' 'MNKKIYFAGSIRGGRVDAATYQRIINYIKRTDVVLTEHIGNNDLGVK' A
#
# COMPACT_ATOMS: atom_id res chain seq x y z
N MET A 1 -5.79 -9.80 -17.97
CA MET A 1 -6.86 -9.76 -16.96
C MET A 1 -6.23 -9.23 -15.67
N ASN A 2 -6.63 -8.06 -15.19
CA ASN A 2 -6.04 -7.48 -13.97
C ASN A 2 -6.51 -8.26 -12.74
N LYS A 3 -5.57 -8.73 -11.91
CA LYS A 3 -5.89 -9.40 -10.64
C LYS A 3 -6.19 -8.34 -9.58
N LYS A 4 -6.97 -8.73 -8.57
CA LYS A 4 -7.18 -7.94 -7.35
C LYS A 4 -6.20 -8.43 -6.30
N ILE A 5 -5.38 -7.52 -5.77
CA ILE A 5 -4.30 -7.81 -4.84
C ILE A 5 -4.60 -7.16 -3.48
N TYR A 6 -4.43 -7.93 -2.42
CA TYR A 6 -4.44 -7.44 -1.04
C TYR A 6 -2.99 -7.32 -0.55
N PHE A 7 -2.52 -6.09 -0.33
CA PHE A 7 -1.18 -5.80 0.17
C PHE A 7 -1.23 -5.59 1.69
N ALA A 8 -0.34 -6.25 2.43
CA ALA A 8 -0.24 -6.14 3.89
C ALA A 8 1.14 -5.63 4.30
N GLY A 9 1.18 -4.72 5.27
CA GLY A 9 2.40 -4.15 5.84
C GLY A 9 2.15 -3.72 7.29
N SER A 10 3.21 -3.68 8.11
CA SER A 10 3.09 -3.26 9.51
C SER A 10 2.80 -1.76 9.59
N ILE A 11 1.71 -1.39 10.25
CA ILE A 11 1.34 0.02 10.48
C ILE A 11 1.56 0.42 11.93
N ARG A 12 1.08 -0.42 12.86
CA ARG A 12 1.09 -0.13 14.30
C ARG A 12 2.45 -0.35 14.97
N GLY A 13 3.37 -1.07 14.33
CA GLY A 13 4.77 -1.22 14.78
C GLY A 13 5.67 -0.03 14.42
N GLY A 14 5.12 1.02 13.82
CA GLY A 14 5.86 2.15 13.26
C GLY A 14 5.63 2.26 11.76
N ARG A 15 5.50 3.49 11.25
CA ARG A 15 5.22 3.77 9.83
C ARG A 15 6.47 4.15 9.04
N VAL A 16 7.64 3.76 9.54
CA VAL A 16 8.95 4.04 8.92
C VAL A 16 9.04 3.49 7.49
N ASP A 17 8.32 2.41 7.21
CA ASP A 17 8.31 1.75 5.90
C ASP A 17 7.19 2.23 4.96
N ALA A 18 6.37 3.21 5.34
CA ALA A 18 5.24 3.65 4.51
C ALA A 18 5.68 4.06 3.09
N ALA A 19 6.81 4.76 2.95
CA ALA A 19 7.40 5.07 1.66
C ALA A 19 7.81 3.81 0.85
N THR A 20 8.34 2.80 1.53
CA THR A 20 8.68 1.50 0.91
C THR A 20 7.42 0.79 0.43
N TYR A 21 6.36 0.76 1.25
CA TYR A 21 5.07 0.18 0.89
C TYR A 21 4.45 0.88 -0.32
N GLN A 22 4.48 2.22 -0.35
CA GLN A 22 4.00 3.01 -1.49
C GLN A 22 4.71 2.62 -2.79
N ARG A 23 6.04 2.45 -2.74
CA ARG A 23 6.84 2.06 -3.91
C ARG A 23 6.46 0.67 -4.42
N ILE A 24 6.22 -0.29 -3.53
CA ILE A 24 5.79 -1.66 -3.89
C ILE A 24 4.37 -1.64 -4.48
N ILE A 25 3.44 -0.94 -3.83
CA ILE A 25 2.06 -0.78 -4.31
C ILE A 25 2.05 -0.17 -5.71
N ASN A 26 2.84 0.89 -5.96
CA ASN A 26 2.95 1.53 -7.27
C ASN A 26 3.52 0.61 -8.33
N TYR A 27 4.40 -0.32 -7.96
CA TYR A 27 4.92 -1.32 -8.89
C TYR A 27 3.83 -2.33 -9.29
N ILE A 28 3.06 -2.84 -8.32
CA ILE A 28 1.95 -3.78 -8.58
C ILE A 28 0.85 -3.12 -9.42
N LYS A 29 0.55 -1.84 -9.18
CA LYS A 29 -0.46 -1.06 -9.93
C LYS A 29 -0.15 -0.93 -11.43
N ARG A 30 1.04 -1.30 -11.89
CA ARG A 30 1.39 -1.34 -13.33
C ARG A 30 0.61 -2.43 -14.07
N THR A 31 0.27 -3.52 -13.39
CA THR A 31 -0.37 -4.70 -14.02
C THR A 31 -1.68 -5.11 -13.34
N ASP A 32 -1.87 -4.74 -12.07
CA ASP A 32 -2.97 -5.26 -11.24
C ASP A 32 -3.62 -4.15 -10.39
N VAL A 33 -4.73 -4.48 -9.74
CA VAL A 33 -5.46 -3.55 -8.86
C VAL A 33 -5.16 -3.88 -7.40
N VAL A 34 -4.65 -2.92 -6.63
CA VAL A 34 -4.37 -3.10 -5.18
C VAL A 34 -5.55 -2.56 -4.36
N LEU A 35 -6.17 -3.42 -3.56
CA LEU A 35 -7.35 -3.08 -2.76
C LEU A 35 -7.03 -2.30 -1.47
N THR A 36 -5.79 -2.42 -0.99
CA THR A 36 -5.30 -1.83 0.27
C THR A 36 -4.17 -0.84 0.02
N GLU A 37 -4.29 -0.02 -1.03
CA GLU A 37 -3.23 0.94 -1.39
C GLU A 37 -2.93 1.98 -0.29
N HIS A 38 -3.91 2.25 0.59
CA HIS A 38 -3.76 3.16 1.73
C HIS A 38 -2.68 2.72 2.74
N ILE A 39 -2.23 1.46 2.70
CA ILE A 39 -1.11 0.99 3.53
C ILE A 39 0.18 1.75 3.20
N GLY A 40 0.35 2.20 1.94
CA GLY A 40 1.49 3.00 1.49
C GLY A 40 1.42 4.49 1.85
N ASN A 41 0.28 4.99 2.33
CA ASN A 41 0.14 6.40 2.65
C ASN A 41 0.89 6.74 3.94
N ASN A 42 1.75 7.76 3.89
CA ASN A 42 2.43 8.31 5.07
C ASN A 42 1.45 8.89 6.10
N ASP A 43 0.27 9.31 5.65
CA ASP A 43 -0.77 9.88 6.50
C ASP A 43 -2.01 8.99 6.47
N LEU A 44 -2.41 8.48 7.64
CA LEU A 44 -3.75 7.89 7.83
C LEU A 44 -4.59 8.96 8.50
N GLY A 45 -4.77 10.07 7.79
CA GLY A 45 -5.72 11.09 8.18
C GLY A 45 -7.09 10.44 8.27
N VAL A 46 -7.54 10.22 9.50
CA VAL A 46 -8.95 9.93 9.82
C VAL A 46 -9.74 11.10 9.24
N LYS A 47 -10.55 10.84 8.21
CA LYS A 47 -11.71 11.68 7.92
C LYS A 47 -12.85 11.25 8.82
#